data_AF-A0A7C4H7V2-F1
#
_entry.id   AF-A0A7C4H7V2-F1
#
_cell.length_a   1.000
_cell.length_b   1.000
_cell.length_c   1.000
_cell.angle_alpha   90.00
_cell.angle_beta   90.00
_cell.angle_gamma   90.00
#
_symmetry.space_group_name_H-M   'P 1'
#
loop_
_entity.id
_entity.type
_entity.pdbx_description
1 polymer ?
#
loop_
_entity_poly.entity_id
_entity_poly.type
_entity_poly.pdbx_seq_one_letter_code
_entity_poly.pdbx_strand_id
1 'polypeptide(L)'
;MYRSTKVSAFSSSRTNIVPPLEILEESLKKICSRVLTDIQKKILLHIMENEHSELTISGYVKEISELLKIPESTVKWNLRLLRDLQFIEGGTIYRKGIPVKLTYSGLIVAEEIRRKIK
;
A
#
# COMPACT_ATOMS: atom_id res chain seq x y z
N MET A 1 11.72 -17.94 19.90
CA MET A 1 12.26 -18.79 18.83
C MET A 1 11.10 -19.23 17.94
N TYR A 2 10.79 -18.49 16.87
CA TYR A 2 9.63 -18.79 16.01
C TYR A 2 9.96 -19.99 15.11
N ARG A 3 9.25 -21.11 15.30
CA ARG A 3 9.25 -22.24 14.37
C ARG A 3 8.51 -21.82 13.09
N SER A 4 9.25 -21.53 12.04
CA SER A 4 8.71 -21.37 10.70
C SER A 4 8.30 -22.74 10.16
N THR A 5 7.01 -23.05 10.20
CA THR A 5 6.46 -24.28 9.61
C THR A 5 6.57 -24.15 8.09
N LYS A 6 7.46 -24.93 7.47
CA LYS A 6 7.60 -25.01 6.02
C LYS A 6 6.29 -25.53 5.42
N VAL A 7 5.50 -24.66 4.79
CA VAL A 7 4.37 -25.09 3.95
C VAL A 7 4.96 -25.52 2.62
N SER A 8 5.01 -26.83 2.39
CA SER A 8 5.44 -27.41 1.11
C SER A 8 4.23 -27.60 0.21
N ALA A 9 4.06 -26.71 -0.77
CA ALA A 9 3.18 -26.98 -1.90
C ALA A 9 3.93 -27.95 -2.84
N PHE A 10 3.83 -29.25 -2.55
CA PHE A 10 4.45 -30.29 -3.37
C PHE A 10 3.71 -30.44 -4.71
N SER A 11 4.38 -30.03 -5.79
CA SER A 11 4.10 -30.44 -7.16
C SER A 11 5.44 -30.82 -7.79
N SER A 12 5.63 -32.10 -8.05
CA SER A 12 6.88 -32.82 -8.32
C SER A 12 7.63 -32.48 -9.62
N SER A 13 7.51 -31.26 -10.15
CA SER A 13 8.08 -30.93 -11.49
C SER A 13 8.41 -29.44 -11.72
N ARG A 14 8.94 -28.71 -10.73
CA ARG A 14 9.44 -27.34 -10.97
C ARG A 14 10.82 -27.11 -10.38
N THR A 15 11.81 -26.97 -11.27
CA THR A 15 13.24 -26.80 -10.99
C THR A 15 13.65 -25.39 -10.54
N ASN A 16 12.74 -24.54 -10.05
CA ASN A 16 13.09 -23.25 -9.46
C ASN A 16 12.47 -23.15 -8.06
N ILE A 17 13.31 -23.27 -7.04
CA ILE A 17 12.92 -23.02 -5.64
C ILE A 17 12.82 -21.50 -5.47
N VAL A 18 11.68 -20.92 -5.83
CA VAL A 18 11.39 -19.52 -5.50
C VAL A 18 10.92 -19.45 -4.04
N PRO A 19 11.49 -18.58 -3.19
CA PRO A 19 11.03 -18.40 -1.82
C PRO A 19 9.53 -18.05 -1.78
N PRO A 20 8.73 -18.66 -0.88
CA PRO A 20 7.30 -18.38 -0.78
C PRO A 20 6.96 -16.89 -0.61
N LEU A 21 7.82 -16.12 0.06
CA LEU A 21 7.65 -14.67 0.22
C LEU A 21 7.71 -13.92 -1.11
N GLU A 22 8.67 -14.23 -1.97
CA GLU A 22 8.80 -13.60 -3.29
C GLU A 22 7.57 -13.91 -4.17
N ILE A 23 7.05 -15.13 -4.09
CA ILE A 23 5.80 -15.51 -4.79
C ILE A 23 4.63 -14.66 -4.29
N LEU A 24 4.53 -14.45 -2.98
CA LEU A 24 3.46 -13.65 -2.37
C LEU A 24 3.59 -12.17 -2.73
N GLU A 25 4.79 -11.61 -2.70
CA GLU A 25 5.04 -10.22 -3.12
C GLU A 25 4.67 -10.01 -4.58
N GLU A 26 5.08 -10.91 -5.47
CA GLU A 26 4.72 -10.82 -6.89
C GLU A 26 3.23 -11.02 -7.14
N SER A 27 2.59 -11.88 -6.36
CA SER A 27 1.14 -12.06 -6.43
C SER A 27 0.41 -10.80 -5.96
N LEU A 28 0.87 -10.18 -4.85
CA LEU A 28 0.31 -8.94 -4.32
C LEU A 28 0.44 -7.80 -5.34
N LYS A 29 1.65 -7.58 -5.87
CA LYS A 29 1.93 -6.59 -6.93
C LYS A 29 0.95 -6.74 -8.11
N LYS A 30 0.79 -7.97 -8.63
CA LYS A 30 -0.11 -8.26 -9.75
C LYS A 30 -1.57 -8.01 -9.41
N ILE A 31 -2.05 -8.51 -8.27
CA ILE A 31 -3.44 -8.36 -7.84
C ILE A 31 -3.76 -6.88 -7.60
N CYS A 32 -2.95 -6.18 -6.82
CA CYS A 32 -3.15 -4.78 -6.49
C CYS A 32 -3.12 -3.88 -7.72
N SER A 33 -2.26 -4.18 -8.71
CA SER A 33 -2.25 -3.43 -9.96
C SER A 33 -3.59 -3.49 -10.73
N ARG A 34 -4.36 -4.57 -10.55
CA ARG A 34 -5.67 -4.78 -11.17
C ARG A 34 -6.84 -4.28 -10.31
N VAL A 35 -6.75 -4.49 -9.00
CA VAL A 35 -7.86 -4.24 -8.06
C VAL A 35 -7.89 -2.80 -7.56
N LEU A 36 -6.74 -2.16 -7.36
CA LEU A 36 -6.70 -0.77 -6.90
C LEU A 36 -7.25 0.17 -7.98
N THR A 37 -8.14 1.06 -7.57
CA THR A 37 -8.67 2.11 -8.45
C THR A 37 -7.59 3.13 -8.78
N ASP A 38 -7.77 3.89 -9.85
CA ASP A 38 -6.81 4.92 -10.23
C ASP A 38 -6.64 6.00 -9.16
N ILE A 39 -7.70 6.32 -8.41
CA ILE A 39 -7.63 7.23 -7.26
C ILE A 39 -6.74 6.63 -6.16
N GLN A 40 -6.94 5.36 -5.81
CA GLN A 40 -6.14 4.69 -4.78
C GLN A 40 -4.66 4.61 -5.18
N LYS A 41 -4.38 4.30 -6.45
CA LYS A 41 -3.02 4.29 -7.01
C LYS A 41 -2.37 5.66 -6.91
N LYS A 42 -3.07 6.72 -7.35
CA LYS A 42 -2.58 8.11 -7.26
C LYS A 42 -2.31 8.53 -5.82
N ILE A 43 -3.21 8.20 -4.89
CA ILE A 43 -3.02 8.50 -3.46
C ILE A 43 -1.78 7.77 -2.92
N LEU A 44 -1.60 6.49 -3.24
CA LEU A 44 -0.48 5.70 -2.74
C LEU A 44 0.87 6.23 -3.28
N LEU A 45 0.92 6.59 -4.56
CA LEU A 45 2.09 7.24 -5.17
C LEU A 45 2.37 8.61 -4.55
N HIS A 46 1.34 9.41 -4.34
CA HIS A 46 1.48 10.73 -3.71
C HIS A 46 2.08 10.63 -2.30
N ILE A 47 1.64 9.66 -1.51
CA ILE A 47 2.22 9.40 -0.18
C ILE A 47 3.67 8.93 -0.30
N MET A 48 4.00 8.09 -1.28
CA MET A 48 5.38 7.64 -1.53
C MET A 48 6.32 8.80 -1.88
N GLU A 49 5.86 9.71 -2.73
CA GLU A 49 6.63 10.89 -3.16
C GLU A 49 6.82 11.91 -2.02
N ASN A 50 5.94 11.88 -1.02
CA ASN A 50 5.93 12.77 0.12
C ASN A 50 6.17 12.02 1.45
N GLU A 51 6.92 10.92 1.44
CA GLU A 51 7.13 10.09 2.64
C GLU A 51 7.89 10.82 3.77
N HIS A 52 8.64 11.88 3.42
CA HIS A 52 9.28 12.78 4.38
C HIS A 52 8.36 13.89 4.91
N SER A 53 7.13 13.97 4.42
CA SER A 53 6.13 14.88 4.98
C SER A 53 5.62 14.31 6.31
N GLU A 54 5.66 15.12 7.36
CA GLU A 54 5.09 14.75 8.67
C GLU A 54 3.55 14.94 8.68
N LEU A 55 2.91 14.74 7.53
CA LEU A 55 1.48 14.96 7.34
C LEU A 55 0.67 13.84 7.98
N THR A 56 -0.28 14.23 8.81
CA THR A 56 -1.30 13.32 9.35
C THR A 56 -2.35 12.99 8.30
N ILE A 57 -3.25 12.03 8.60
CA ILE A 57 -4.40 11.70 7.74
C ILE A 57 -5.18 12.95 7.33
N SER A 58 -5.44 13.86 8.28
CA SER A 58 -6.18 15.10 7.99
C SER A 58 -5.41 16.06 7.08
N GLY A 59 -4.08 16.06 7.15
CA GLY A 59 -3.22 16.82 6.25
C GLY A 59 -3.32 16.29 4.82
N TYR A 60 -3.08 14.99 4.65
CA TYR A 60 -3.23 14.32 3.35
C TYR A 60 -4.64 14.43 2.78
N VAL A 61 -5.70 14.42 3.61
CA VAL A 61 -7.07 14.62 3.14
C VAL A 61 -7.22 15.94 2.39
N LYS A 62 -6.73 17.04 2.97
CA LYS A 62 -6.83 18.38 2.35
C LYS A 62 -5.99 18.46 1.09
N GLU A 63 -4.72 18.06 1.19
CA GLU A 63 -3.77 18.16 0.09
C GLU A 63 -4.20 17.35 -1.14
N ILE A 64 -4.60 16.10 -0.93
CA ILE A 64 -5.06 15.22 -2.02
C ILE A 64 -6.40 15.71 -2.58
N SER A 65 -7.31 16.22 -1.74
CA SER A 65 -8.58 16.80 -2.19
C SER A 65 -8.33 17.96 -3.15
N GLU A 66 -7.39 18.84 -2.82
CA GLU A 66 -6.99 19.97 -3.65
C GLU A 66 -6.25 19.55 -4.93
N LEU A 67 -5.35 18.57 -4.82
CA LEU A 67 -4.55 18.04 -5.92
C LEU A 67 -5.41 17.31 -6.96
N LEU A 68 -6.29 16.40 -6.51
CA LEU A 68 -7.09 15.54 -7.38
C LEU A 68 -8.47 16.13 -7.70
N LYS A 69 -8.84 17.27 -7.11
CA LYS A 69 -10.16 17.92 -7.26
C LYS A 69 -11.32 16.98 -6.92
N ILE A 70 -11.19 16.22 -5.83
CA ILE A 70 -12.22 15.30 -5.32
C ILE A 70 -12.62 15.67 -3.88
N PRO A 71 -13.84 15.34 -3.42
CA PRO A 71 -14.27 15.70 -2.07
C PRO A 71 -13.39 15.09 -0.98
N GLU A 72 -13.13 15.84 0.11
CA GLU A 72 -12.39 15.37 1.28
C GLU A 72 -12.95 14.05 1.86
N SER A 73 -14.26 13.87 1.85
CA SER A 73 -14.92 12.63 2.29
C SER A 73 -14.50 11.42 1.45
N THR A 74 -14.31 11.61 0.14
CA THR A 74 -13.83 10.59 -0.80
C THR A 74 -12.36 10.28 -0.54
N VAL A 75 -11.53 11.29 -0.29
CA VAL A 75 -10.12 11.09 0.09
C VAL A 75 -10.02 10.31 1.40
N LYS A 76 -10.76 10.73 2.43
CA LYS A 76 -10.79 10.09 3.74
C LYS A 76 -11.21 8.62 3.65
N TRP A 77 -12.21 8.32 2.81
CA TRP A 77 -12.63 6.95 2.54
C TRP A 77 -11.49 6.13 1.91
N ASN A 78 -10.82 6.66 0.89
CA ASN A 78 -9.70 5.96 0.24
C ASN A 78 -8.51 5.76 1.18
N LEU A 79 -8.11 6.77 1.96
CA LEU A 79 -7.04 6.62 2.96
C LEU A 79 -7.39 5.58 4.02
N ARG A 80 -8.66 5.54 4.47
CA ARG A 80 -9.13 4.49 5.36
C ARG A 80 -8.98 3.11 4.72
N LEU A 81 -9.44 2.92 3.48
CA LEU A 81 -9.33 1.63 2.78
C LEU A 81 -7.87 1.21 2.60
N LEU A 82 -6.98 2.12 2.21
CA LEU A 82 -5.55 1.84 2.08
C LEU A 82 -4.93 1.42 3.41
N ARG A 83 -5.36 2.01 4.53
CA ARG A 83 -4.92 1.61 5.87
C ARG A 83 -5.49 0.25 6.26
N ASP A 84 -6.76 -0.01 5.98
CA ASP A 84 -7.44 -1.28 6.27
C ASP A 84 -6.81 -2.43 5.45
N LEU A 85 -6.29 -2.13 4.25
CA LEU A 85 -5.47 -3.04 3.41
C LEU A 85 -4.00 -3.11 3.83
N GLN A 86 -3.62 -2.43 4.91
CA GLN A 86 -2.27 -2.35 5.43
C GLN A 86 -1.24 -1.76 4.45
N PHE A 87 -1.62 -0.92 3.50
CA PHE A 87 -0.66 -0.21 2.64
C PHE A 87 -0.12 1.08 3.26
N ILE A 88 -0.89 1.67 4.16
CA ILE A 88 -0.43 2.82 4.94
C ILE A 88 -0.66 2.59 6.42
N GLU A 89 0.15 3.24 7.23
CA GLU A 89 -0.09 3.44 8.65
C GLU A 89 -0.25 4.93 8.95
N GLY A 90 -0.82 5.26 10.12
CA GLY A 90 -1.03 6.64 10.54
C GLY A 90 -2.09 6.77 11.62
N GLY A 91 -2.44 8.01 11.95
CA GLY A 91 -3.35 8.30 13.06
C GLY A 91 -4.73 7.63 12.95
N THR A 92 -5.28 7.26 14.10
CA THR A 92 -6.64 6.72 14.26
C THR A 92 -7.47 7.62 15.17
N ILE A 93 -8.76 7.29 15.35
CA ILE A 93 -9.61 8.00 16.32
C ILE A 93 -9.08 7.89 17.76
N TYR A 94 -8.37 6.80 18.07
CA TYR A 94 -7.77 6.53 19.39
C TYR A 94 -6.33 7.04 19.51
N ARG A 95 -5.62 7.21 18.39
CA ARG A 95 -4.24 7.70 18.34
C ARG A 95 -4.11 8.80 17.30
N LYS A 96 -4.35 10.03 17.72
CA LYS A 96 -4.30 11.22 16.85
C LYS A 96 -2.86 11.71 16.67
N GLY A 97 -2.62 12.52 15.64
CA GLY A 97 -1.34 13.20 15.43
C GLY A 97 -0.22 12.32 14.86
N ILE A 98 -0.48 11.05 14.53
CA ILE A 98 0.53 10.18 13.92
C ILE A 98 0.60 10.49 12.41
N PRO A 99 1.80 10.83 11.89
CA PRO A 99 2.04 11.00 10.46
C PRO A 99 1.69 9.75 9.65
N VAL A 100 1.29 9.93 8.40
CA VAL A 100 1.01 8.82 7.50
C VAL A 100 2.30 8.33 6.87
N LYS A 101 2.51 7.02 6.87
CA LYS A 101 3.66 6.37 6.24
C LYS A 101 3.23 5.17 5.41
N LEU A 102 4.01 4.83 4.40
CA LEU A 102 3.84 3.55 3.73
C LEU A 102 4.31 2.42 4.63
N THR A 103 3.56 1.33 4.62
CA THR A 103 4.06 0.06 5.14
C THR A 103 4.96 -0.60 4.08
N TYR A 104 5.60 -1.71 4.43
CA TYR A 104 6.35 -2.51 3.46
C TYR A 104 5.48 -2.95 2.27
N SER A 105 4.26 -3.45 2.52
CA SER A 105 3.34 -3.88 1.46
C SER A 105 2.87 -2.69 0.61
N GLY A 106 2.67 -1.52 1.22
CA GLY A 106 2.35 -0.29 0.51
C GLY A 106 3.47 0.13 -0.43
N LEU A 107 4.71 0.11 0.06
CA LEU A 107 5.90 0.47 -0.71
C LEU A 107 6.09 -0.42 -1.93
N ILE A 108 6.06 -1.75 -1.77
CA ILE A 108 6.28 -2.66 -2.90
C ILE A 108 5.19 -2.54 -3.98
N VAL A 109 3.95 -2.24 -3.57
CA VAL A 109 2.83 -2.01 -4.50
C VAL A 109 2.96 -0.65 -5.18
N ALA A 110 3.29 0.41 -4.44
CA ALA A 110 3.51 1.76 -4.97
C ALA A 110 4.65 1.78 -5.99
N GLU A 111 5.76 1.11 -5.70
CA GLU A 111 6.89 0.95 -6.62
C GLU A 111 6.49 0.23 -7.90
N GLU A 112 5.69 -0.84 -7.80
CA GLU A 112 5.18 -1.54 -8.97
C GLU A 112 4.26 -0.67 -9.83
N ILE A 113 3.38 0.10 -9.21
CA ILE A 113 2.51 1.04 -9.91
C ILE A 113 3.36 2.10 -10.62
N ARG A 114 4.36 2.68 -9.93
CA ARG A 114 5.27 3.68 -10.49
C ARG A 114 6.03 3.15 -11.71
N ARG A 115 6.51 1.90 -11.65
CA ARG A 115 7.19 1.25 -12.78
C ARG A 115 6.32 1.09 -14.02
N LYS A 116 5.01 0.93 -13.86
CA LYS A 116 4.07 0.73 -14.98
C LYS A 116 3.56 2.02 -15.63
N ILE A 117 3.73 3.16 -14.96
CA ILE A 117 3.30 4.47 -15.45
C ILE A 117 4.43 5.19 -16.22
N LYS A 118 5.69 4.84 -15.94
CA LYS A 118 6.84 5.21 -16.78
C LYS A 118 6.90 4.37 -18.05
#